data_AF-A0A662IPD2-F1
#
_entry.id   AF-A0A662IPD2-F1
#
_cell.length_a   1.000
_cell.length_b   1.000
_cell.length_c   1.000
_cell.angle_alpha   90.00
_cell.angle_beta   90.00
_cell.angle_gamma   90.00
#
_symmetry.space_group_name_H-M   'P 1'
#
loop_
_entity.id
_entity.type
_entity.pdbx_description
1 polymer ?
#
loop_
_entity_poly.entity_id
_entity_poly.type
_entity_poly.pdbx_seq_one_letter_code
_entity_poly.pdbx_strand_id
1 'polypeptide(L)'
;MSISASSSNIELWVYCFRALMLRSSEAKMKFASKIKDPVLKSMMTIIALDHKRNAQILELLFNIDKDKPLVDPMSRSCEEVLGRATLENIRKATSRIRELLREDISSDAALEDFSRTIEQLNDITKGILISLADVLEKMGDPRHIVMRYLASTYENHKKLFLEIKHRFLH
;
A
#
# COMPACT_ATOMS: atom_id res chain seq x y z
N MET A 1 1.63 3.75 26.97
CA MET A 1 3.00 3.21 26.96
C MET A 1 3.72 3.83 25.77
N SER A 2 4.71 4.69 26.01
CA SER A 2 5.51 5.30 24.93
C SER A 2 6.60 4.32 24.50
N ILE A 3 6.50 3.77 23.30
CA ILE A 3 7.60 3.04 22.68
C ILE A 3 8.61 4.11 22.25
N SER A 4 9.78 4.15 22.90
CA SER A 4 10.89 4.94 22.39
C SER A 4 11.35 4.31 21.07
N ALA A 5 11.10 4.99 19.95
CA ALA A 5 11.59 4.55 18.66
C ALA A 5 13.12 4.77 18.62
N SER A 6 13.90 3.69 18.61
CA SER A 6 15.32 3.76 18.27
C SER A 6 15.50 3.90 16.75
N SER A 7 16.63 4.46 16.31
CA SER A 7 16.98 4.55 14.88
C SER A 7 16.95 3.20 14.17
N SER A 8 17.35 2.12 14.86
CA SER A 8 17.31 0.74 14.37
C SER A 8 15.89 0.24 14.07
N ASN A 9 14.89 0.67 14.85
CA ASN A 9 13.50 0.29 14.62
C ASN A 9 12.91 0.98 13.39
N ILE A 10 13.32 2.21 13.11
CA ILE A 10 12.87 2.96 11.92
C ILE A 10 13.46 2.34 10.66
N GLU A 11 14.75 2.03 10.68
CA GLU A 11 15.42 1.38 9.55
C GLU A 11 14.71 0.06 9.21
N LEU A 12 14.48 -0.82 10.19
CA LEU A 12 13.73 -2.06 9.99
C LEU A 12 12.30 -1.81 9.48
N TRP A 13 11.59 -0.82 10.04
CA TRP A 13 10.25 -0.45 9.59
C TRP A 13 10.25 -0.07 8.11
N VAL A 14 11.17 0.79 7.68
CA VAL A 14 11.29 1.21 6.29
C VAL A 14 11.64 0.02 5.38
N TYR A 15 12.56 -0.86 5.78
CA TYR A 15 12.85 -2.08 5.02
C TYR A 15 11.61 -2.96 4.84
N CYS A 16 10.89 -3.23 5.92
CA CYS A 16 9.67 -4.05 5.90
C CYS A 16 8.57 -3.40 5.05
N PHE A 17 8.38 -2.08 5.17
CA PHE A 17 7.37 -1.37 4.39
C PHE A 17 7.73 -1.30 2.91
N ARG A 18 9.00 -1.04 2.56
CA ARG A 18 9.51 -1.11 1.18
C ARG A 18 9.25 -2.49 0.57
N ALA A 19 9.59 -3.55 1.29
CA ALA A 19 9.37 -4.92 0.84
C ALA A 19 7.88 -5.23 0.60
N LEU A 20 7.02 -4.76 1.51
CA LEU A 20 5.57 -4.88 1.39
C LEU A 20 5.06 -4.15 0.13
N MET A 21 5.54 -2.93 -0.12
CA MET A 21 5.15 -2.15 -1.31
C MET A 21 5.59 -2.80 -2.62
N LEU A 22 6.81 -3.33 -2.70
CA LEU A 22 7.30 -4.05 -3.88
C LEU A 22 6.49 -5.32 -4.14
N ARG A 23 6.30 -6.15 -3.12
CA ARG A 23 5.49 -7.38 -3.22
C ARG A 23 4.05 -7.06 -3.62
N SER A 24 3.50 -5.97 -3.09
CA SER A 24 2.16 -5.50 -3.41
C SER A 24 2.05 -5.00 -4.85
N SER A 25 3.04 -4.27 -5.35
CA SER A 25 3.13 -3.83 -6.75
C SER A 25 3.17 -5.02 -7.72
N GLU A 26 4.07 -5.97 -7.50
CA GLU A 26 4.19 -7.16 -8.34
C GLU A 26 2.91 -7.99 -8.38
N ALA A 27 2.29 -8.19 -7.21
CA ALA A 27 1.03 -8.90 -7.12
C ALA A 27 -0.08 -8.20 -7.93
N LYS A 28 -0.17 -6.87 -7.85
CA LYS A 28 -1.16 -6.08 -8.58
C LYS A 28 -0.88 -6.04 -10.09
N MET A 29 0.38 -5.98 -10.53
CA MET A 29 0.73 -6.07 -11.95
C MET A 29 0.41 -7.45 -12.55
N LYS A 30 0.81 -8.53 -11.88
CA LYS A 30 0.44 -9.91 -12.26
C LYS A 30 -1.06 -10.11 -12.26
N PHE A 31 -1.76 -9.34 -11.45
CA PHE A 31 -3.20 -9.38 -11.40
C PHE A 31 -3.84 -8.60 -12.56
N ALA A 32 -3.42 -7.34 -12.79
CA ALA A 32 -3.88 -6.50 -13.89
C ALA A 32 -3.72 -7.15 -15.28
N SER A 33 -2.69 -7.98 -15.48
CA SER A 33 -2.49 -8.71 -16.73
C SER A 33 -3.58 -9.74 -17.04
N LYS A 34 -4.41 -10.12 -16.05
CA LYS A 34 -5.47 -11.13 -16.17
C LYS A 34 -6.87 -10.53 -16.26
N ILE A 35 -7.01 -9.22 -16.03
CA ILE A 35 -8.30 -8.52 -16.04
C ILE A 35 -8.67 -8.18 -17.48
N LYS A 36 -9.91 -8.51 -17.88
CA LYS A 36 -10.47 -8.11 -19.18
C LYS A 36 -11.03 -6.68 -19.17
N ASP A 37 -11.70 -6.30 -18.08
CA ASP A 37 -12.25 -4.96 -17.91
C ASP A 37 -11.14 -3.89 -17.95
N PRO A 38 -11.17 -2.94 -18.91
CA PRO A 38 -10.09 -1.98 -19.10
C PRO A 38 -9.99 -0.95 -17.97
N VAL A 39 -11.10 -0.60 -17.31
CA VAL A 39 -11.13 0.36 -16.20
C VAL A 39 -10.47 -0.27 -14.98
N LEU A 40 -10.92 -1.46 -14.59
CA LEU A 40 -10.39 -2.22 -13.48
C LEU A 40 -8.91 -2.55 -13.69
N LYS A 41 -8.53 -2.92 -14.91
CA LYS A 41 -7.13 -3.12 -15.31
C LYS A 41 -6.29 -1.86 -15.12
N SER A 42 -6.79 -0.72 -15.57
CA SER A 42 -6.09 0.56 -15.45
C SER A 42 -5.92 0.95 -13.97
N MET A 43 -6.97 0.81 -13.16
CA MET A 43 -6.91 1.14 -11.74
C MET A 43 -5.93 0.25 -10.98
N MET A 44 -5.95 -1.06 -11.23
CA MET A 44 -4.97 -1.97 -10.61
C MET A 44 -3.54 -1.65 -11.04
N THR A 45 -3.34 -1.24 -12.29
CA THR A 45 -2.03 -0.81 -12.80
C THR A 45 -1.56 0.47 -12.12
N ILE A 46 -2.42 1.49 -12.02
CA ILE A 46 -2.10 2.77 -11.35
C ILE A 46 -1.67 2.51 -9.90
N ILE A 47 -2.46 1.74 -9.14
CA ILE A 47 -2.12 1.44 -7.74
C ILE A 47 -0.82 0.63 -7.64
N ALA A 48 -0.57 -0.29 -8.58
CA ALA A 48 0.68 -1.04 -8.61
C ALA A 48 1.90 -0.13 -8.85
N LEU A 49 1.78 0.82 -9.78
CA LEU A 49 2.82 1.79 -10.08
C LEU A 49 3.06 2.73 -8.90
N ASP A 50 2.00 3.15 -8.20
CA ASP A 50 2.12 3.99 -7.01
C ASP A 50 2.84 3.26 -5.86
N HIS A 51 2.55 1.99 -5.64
CA HIS A 51 3.28 1.17 -4.67
C HIS A 51 4.76 1.02 -5.05
N LYS A 52 5.06 0.79 -6.33
CA LYS A 52 6.45 0.73 -6.82
C LYS A 52 7.17 2.06 -6.61
N ARG A 53 6.52 3.18 -6.95
CA ARG A 53 7.04 4.54 -6.73
C ARG A 53 7.36 4.75 -5.25
N ASN A 54 6.43 4.41 -4.35
CA ASN A 54 6.64 4.57 -2.91
C ASN A 54 7.84 3.75 -2.42
N ALA A 55 7.99 2.49 -2.87
CA ALA A 55 9.15 1.68 -2.53
C ALA A 55 10.47 2.33 -2.97
N GLN A 56 10.52 2.88 -4.18
CA GLN A 56 11.70 3.57 -4.72
C GLN A 56 12.02 4.86 -3.94
N ILE A 57 10.99 5.62 -3.55
CA ILE A 57 11.19 6.84 -2.75
C ILE A 57 11.72 6.49 -1.36
N LEU A 58 11.18 5.46 -0.70
CA LEU A 58 11.69 4.98 0.58
C LEU A 58 13.15 4.54 0.47
N GLU A 59 13.49 3.84 -0.61
CA GLU A 59 14.85 3.40 -0.86
C GLU A 59 15.84 4.57 -0.98
N LEU A 60 15.47 5.59 -1.75
CA LEU A 60 16.28 6.81 -1.92
C LEU A 60 16.40 7.62 -0.62
N LEU A 61 15.29 7.85 0.10
CA LEU A 61 15.26 8.68 1.30
C LEU A 61 16.00 8.06 2.49
N PHE A 62 16.04 6.73 2.56
CA PHE A 62 16.68 6.00 3.66
C PHE A 62 17.99 5.34 3.25
N ASN A 63 18.48 5.62 2.04
CA ASN A 63 19.71 5.05 1.49
C ASN A 63 19.76 3.52 1.67
N ILE A 64 18.65 2.86 1.35
CA ILE A 64 18.55 1.40 1.43
C ILE A 64 19.40 0.81 0.33
N ASP A 65 20.37 -0.01 0.76
CA ASP A 65 21.24 -0.73 -0.14
C ASP A 65 20.43 -1.68 -1.06
N LYS A 66 20.58 -1.49 -2.37
CA LYS A 66 19.92 -2.30 -3.41
C LYS A 66 20.42 -3.74 -3.44
N ASP A 67 21.64 -3.96 -2.96
CA ASP A 67 22.31 -5.26 -2.98
C ASP A 67 21.94 -6.11 -1.76
N LYS A 68 21.27 -5.51 -0.76
CA LYS A 68 20.70 -6.26 0.36
C LYS A 68 19.48 -7.08 -0.07
N PRO A 69 19.36 -8.34 0.41
CA PRO A 69 18.20 -9.16 0.11
C PRO A 69 16.91 -8.51 0.63
N LEU A 70 15.84 -8.63 -0.15
CA LEU A 70 14.50 -8.22 0.25
C LEU A 70 14.07 -9.02 1.49
N VAL A 71 13.72 -8.30 2.55
CA VAL A 71 13.11 -8.90 3.75
C VAL A 71 11.74 -9.47 3.40
N ASP A 72 11.34 -10.58 4.04
CA ASP A 72 9.96 -11.04 3.94
C ASP A 72 9.06 -10.09 4.76
N PRO A 73 8.12 -9.36 4.14
CA PRO A 73 7.23 -8.45 4.86
C PRO A 73 6.28 -9.18 5.83
N MET A 74 6.20 -10.51 5.75
CA MET A 74 5.41 -11.36 6.66
C MET A 74 6.26 -12.01 7.75
N SER A 75 7.56 -11.71 7.82
CA SER A 75 8.44 -12.18 8.89
C SER A 75 8.03 -11.60 10.25
N ARG A 76 8.36 -12.31 11.34
CA ARG A 76 8.06 -11.87 12.72
C ARG A 76 8.60 -10.46 13.01
N SER A 77 9.83 -10.16 12.59
CA SER A 77 10.44 -8.83 12.73
C SER A 77 9.64 -7.74 12.01
N CYS A 78 9.07 -8.05 10.85
CA CYS A 78 8.20 -7.10 10.14
C CYS A 78 6.82 -6.99 10.79
N GLU A 79 6.27 -8.06 11.36
CA GLU A 79 5.04 -8.00 12.16
C GLU A 79 5.18 -7.09 13.38
N GLU A 80 6.35 -7.08 14.01
CA GLU A 80 6.64 -6.26 15.19
C GLU A 80 6.67 -4.76 14.86
N VAL A 81 7.22 -4.36 13.70
CA VAL A 81 7.31 -2.93 13.31
C VAL A 81 6.12 -2.41 12.50
N LEU A 82 5.54 -3.23 11.61
CA LEU A 82 4.36 -2.82 10.82
C LEU A 82 3.04 -3.01 11.59
N GLY A 83 3.07 -3.83 12.64
CA GLY A 83 1.91 -4.25 13.40
C GLY A 83 1.22 -5.47 12.79
N ARG A 84 1.08 -6.53 13.58
CA ARG A 84 0.36 -7.76 13.19
C ARG A 84 -1.04 -7.49 12.66
N ALA A 85 -1.81 -6.63 13.34
CA ALA A 85 -3.18 -6.28 12.93
C ALA A 85 -3.21 -5.64 11.52
N THR A 86 -2.24 -4.76 11.23
CA THR A 86 -2.09 -4.13 9.91
C THR A 86 -1.86 -5.17 8.82
N LEU A 87 -0.92 -6.08 9.04
CA LEU A 87 -0.59 -7.14 8.07
C LEU A 87 -1.75 -8.12 7.89
N GLU A 88 -2.49 -8.42 8.95
CA GLU A 88 -3.68 -9.27 8.88
C GLU A 88 -4.80 -8.61 8.10
N ASN A 89 -5.04 -7.31 8.29
CA ASN A 89 -6.02 -6.56 7.49
C ASN A 89 -5.62 -6.53 6.01
N ILE A 90 -4.33 -6.39 5.68
CA ILE A 90 -3.84 -6.50 4.31
C ILE A 90 -4.09 -7.90 3.74
N ARG A 91 -3.83 -8.96 4.51
CA ARG A 91 -4.10 -10.35 4.08
C ARG A 91 -5.59 -10.55 3.78
N LYS A 92 -6.47 -10.12 4.67
CA LYS A 92 -7.94 -10.21 4.50
C LYS A 92 -8.41 -9.46 3.26
N ALA A 93 -8.03 -8.19 3.12
CA ALA A 93 -8.39 -7.39 1.94
C ALA A 93 -7.85 -8.00 0.64
N THR A 94 -6.63 -8.53 0.67
CA THR A 94 -6.04 -9.23 -0.50
C THR A 94 -6.78 -10.52 -0.83
N SER A 95 -7.22 -11.29 0.17
CA SER A 95 -8.07 -12.48 -0.04
C SER A 95 -9.40 -12.09 -0.67
N ARG A 96 -10.07 -11.08 -0.11
CA ARG A 96 -11.37 -10.62 -0.60
C ARG A 96 -11.32 -10.13 -2.04
N ILE A 97 -10.28 -9.36 -2.38
CA ILE A 97 -9.99 -8.99 -3.77
C ILE A 97 -9.90 -10.25 -4.63
N ARG A 98 -9.05 -11.24 -4.27
CA ARG A 98 -8.91 -12.48 -5.06
C ARG A 98 -10.23 -13.25 -5.23
N GLU A 99 -11.08 -13.27 -4.21
CA GLU A 99 -12.40 -13.91 -4.26
C GLU A 99 -13.31 -13.20 -5.25
N LEU A 100 -13.49 -11.89 -5.10
CA LEU A 100 -14.30 -11.06 -6.00
C LEU A 100 -13.88 -11.24 -7.46
N LEU A 101 -12.58 -11.42 -7.71
CA LEU A 101 -12.03 -11.53 -9.06
C LEU A 101 -12.05 -12.96 -9.63
N ARG A 102 -12.44 -13.97 -8.84
CA ARG A 102 -12.81 -15.31 -9.35
C ARG A 102 -14.26 -15.35 -9.81
N GLU A 103 -15.06 -14.43 -9.29
CA GLU A 103 -16.45 -14.22 -9.67
C GLU A 103 -16.51 -13.26 -10.87
N ASP A 104 -17.60 -13.31 -11.64
CA ASP A 104 -17.83 -12.32 -12.70
C ASP A 104 -18.18 -10.98 -12.05
N ILE A 105 -17.26 -10.02 -12.10
CA ILE A 105 -17.47 -8.68 -11.51
C ILE A 105 -18.28 -7.83 -12.48
N SER A 106 -19.56 -8.14 -12.60
CA SER A 106 -20.51 -7.47 -13.49
C SER A 106 -21.68 -6.81 -12.75
N SER A 107 -21.83 -7.06 -11.43
CA SER A 107 -22.87 -6.42 -10.62
C SER A 107 -22.36 -5.20 -9.84
N ASP A 108 -23.22 -4.18 -9.69
CA ASP A 108 -22.92 -2.98 -8.90
C ASP A 108 -22.45 -3.31 -7.48
N ALA A 109 -23.04 -4.34 -6.85
CA ALA A 109 -22.63 -4.81 -5.53
C ALA A 109 -21.19 -5.35 -5.50
N ALA A 110 -20.78 -6.13 -6.50
CA ALA A 110 -19.41 -6.63 -6.61
C ALA A 110 -18.42 -5.49 -6.90
N LEU A 111 -18.85 -4.52 -7.71
CA LEU A 111 -18.08 -3.33 -8.06
C LEU A 111 -17.87 -2.42 -6.84
N GLU A 112 -18.88 -2.26 -5.99
CA GLU A 112 -18.82 -1.49 -4.75
C GLU A 112 -17.97 -2.18 -3.69
N ASP A 113 -18.12 -3.50 -3.51
CA ASP A 113 -17.30 -4.26 -2.56
C ASP A 113 -15.81 -4.25 -2.97
N PHE A 114 -15.52 -4.36 -4.27
CA PHE A 114 -14.17 -4.18 -4.80
C PHE A 114 -13.63 -2.77 -4.48
N SER A 115 -14.44 -1.73 -4.72
CA SER A 115 -14.08 -0.34 -4.41
C SER A 115 -13.69 -0.17 -2.95
N ARG A 116 -14.54 -0.68 -2.06
CA ARG A 116 -14.37 -0.60 -0.60
C ARG A 116 -13.12 -1.35 -0.14
N THR A 117 -12.84 -2.50 -0.74
CA THR A 117 -11.65 -3.28 -0.39
C THR A 117 -10.36 -2.59 -0.84
N ILE A 118 -10.38 -1.93 -2.01
CA ILE A 118 -9.25 -1.10 -2.47
C ILE A 118 -9.06 0.13 -1.59
N GLU A 119 -10.15 0.78 -1.17
CA GLU A 119 -10.12 1.90 -0.23
C GLU A 119 -9.46 1.49 1.09
N GLN A 120 -9.85 0.36 1.67
CA GLN A 120 -9.23 -0.15 2.90
C GLN A 120 -7.70 -0.35 2.74
N LEU A 121 -7.25 -0.87 1.60
CA LEU A 121 -5.81 -1.02 1.34
C LEU A 121 -5.08 0.32 1.20
N ASN A 122 -5.72 1.30 0.58
CA ASN A 122 -5.18 2.66 0.48
C ASN A 122 -5.09 3.32 1.86
N ASP A 123 -6.12 3.19 2.69
CA ASP A 123 -6.15 3.74 4.05
C ASP A 123 -5.09 3.10 4.95
N ILE A 124 -4.88 1.79 4.84
CA ILE A 124 -3.79 1.10 5.55
C ILE A 124 -2.43 1.67 5.10
N THR A 125 -2.21 1.80 3.80
CA THR A 125 -0.93 2.30 3.26
C THR A 125 -0.68 3.75 3.67
N LYS A 126 -1.73 4.59 3.61
CA LYS A 126 -1.73 5.96 4.13
C LYS A 126 -1.40 6.00 5.61
N GLY A 127 -2.04 5.15 6.41
CA GLY A 127 -1.82 5.06 7.86
C GLY A 127 -0.38 4.71 8.23
N ILE A 128 0.25 3.78 7.49
CA ILE A 128 1.66 3.44 7.70
C ILE A 128 2.56 4.65 7.39
N LEU A 129 2.32 5.36 6.29
CA LEU A 129 3.08 6.56 5.92
C LEU A 129 2.94 7.68 6.96
N ILE A 130 1.72 7.93 7.45
CA ILE A 130 1.48 8.92 8.52
C ILE A 130 2.19 8.51 9.81
N SER A 131 2.09 7.23 10.20
CA SER A 131 2.76 6.74 11.42
C SER A 131 4.27 6.93 11.35
N LEU A 132 4.86 6.63 10.20
CA LEU A 132 6.28 6.85 9.97
C LEU A 132 6.64 8.34 9.99
N ALA A 133 5.81 9.20 9.40
CA ALA A 133 5.99 10.65 9.44
C ALA A 133 5.99 11.18 10.89
N ASP A 134 5.02 10.76 11.70
CA ASP A 134 4.89 11.20 13.09
C ASP A 134 6.09 10.78 13.96
N VAL A 135 6.66 9.60 13.69
CA VAL A 135 7.89 9.14 14.37
C VAL A 135 9.09 10.00 13.95
N LEU A 136 9.27 10.25 12.66
CA LEU A 136 10.36 11.07 12.12
C LEU A 136 10.28 12.52 12.62
N GLU A 137 9.07 13.10 12.67
CA GLU A 137 8.85 14.45 13.16
C GLU A 137 9.26 14.61 14.63
N LYS A 138 8.89 13.64 15.49
CA LYS A 138 9.32 13.63 16.90
C LYS A 138 10.83 13.57 17.09
N MET A 139 11.55 13.08 16.09
CA MET A 139 13.02 13.00 16.06
C MET A 139 13.67 14.21 15.39
N GLY A 140 12.90 15.16 14.87
CA GLY A 140 13.41 16.30 14.10
C GLY A 140 13.95 15.93 12.72
N ASP A 141 13.54 14.78 12.17
CA ASP A 141 14.04 14.28 10.89
C ASP A 141 13.20 14.81 9.71
N PRO A 142 13.76 15.64 8.81
CA PRO A 142 13.00 16.34 7.76
C PRO A 142 12.32 15.39 6.75
N ARG A 143 12.69 14.11 6.71
CA ARG A 143 12.03 13.08 5.89
C ARG A 143 10.55 12.93 6.26
N HIS A 144 10.13 13.37 7.45
CA HIS A 144 8.72 13.42 7.85
C HIS A 144 7.84 14.16 6.83
N ILE A 145 8.34 15.23 6.21
CA ILE A 145 7.62 16.04 5.21
C ILE A 145 7.28 15.19 3.98
N VAL A 146 8.27 14.41 3.50
CA VAL A 146 8.08 13.57 2.33
C VAL A 146 7.10 12.44 2.62
N MET A 147 7.14 11.84 3.83
CA MET A 147 6.18 10.82 4.23
C MET A 147 4.74 11.37 4.25
N ARG A 148 4.53 12.59 4.77
CA ARG A 148 3.21 13.26 4.72
C ARG A 148 2.76 13.52 3.28
N TYR A 149 3.67 13.97 2.41
CA TYR A 149 3.37 14.16 1.00
C TYR A 149 2.92 12.85 0.33
N LEU A 150 3.66 11.75 0.52
CA LEU A 150 3.27 10.43 -0.01
C LEU A 150 1.93 9.95 0.54
N ALA A 151 1.62 10.23 1.81
CA ALA A 151 0.34 9.87 2.38
C ALA A 151 -0.83 10.64 1.72
N SER A 152 -0.61 11.91 1.38
CA SER A 152 -1.62 12.77 0.74
C SER A 152 -2.05 12.28 -0.64
N THR A 153 -1.20 11.56 -1.36
CA THR A 153 -1.54 11.06 -2.71
C THR A 153 -2.60 9.97 -2.67
N TYR A 154 -2.76 9.25 -1.55
CA TYR A 154 -3.77 8.21 -1.39
C TYR A 154 -5.20 8.75 -1.23
N GLU A 155 -5.37 10.03 -0.90
CA GLU A 155 -6.71 10.66 -0.86
C GLU A 155 -7.31 10.84 -2.27
N ASN A 156 -6.48 10.86 -3.31
CA ASN A 156 -6.90 11.09 -4.69
C ASN A 156 -7.31 9.80 -5.42
N HIS A 157 -6.79 8.64 -5.00
CA HIS A 157 -7.10 7.36 -5.66
C HIS A 157 -8.57 6.95 -5.52
N LYS A 158 -9.19 7.19 -4.34
CA LYS A 158 -10.60 6.90 -4.12
C LYS A 158 -11.50 7.72 -5.03
N LYS A 159 -11.27 9.04 -5.09
CA LYS A 159 -12.05 9.97 -5.90
C LYS A 159 -11.97 9.58 -7.39
N LEU A 160 -10.75 9.30 -7.87
CA LEU A 160 -10.52 8.90 -9.25
C LEU A 160 -11.23 7.57 -9.60
N PHE A 161 -11.17 6.57 -8.72
CA PHE A 161 -11.84 5.28 -8.96
C PHE A 161 -13.36 5.44 -9.11
N LEU A 162 -14.00 6.14 -8.16
CA LEU A 162 -15.46 6.33 -8.16
C LEU A 162 -15.92 7.14 -9.38
N GLU A 163 -15.18 8.21 -9.72
CA GLU A 163 -15.51 9.07 -10.86
C GLU A 163 -15.40 8.33 -12.20
N ILE A 164 -14.33 7.56 -12.41
CA ILE A 164 -14.17 6.77 -13.64
C ILE A 164 -15.27 5.72 -13.74
N LYS A 165 -15.59 5.03 -12.65
CA LYS A 165 -16.54 3.93 -12.68
C LYS A 165 -17.97 4.39 -12.92
N HIS A 166 -18.39 5.49 -12.31
CA HIS A 166 -19.70 6.10 -12.60
C HIS A 166 -19.87 6.49 -14.08
N ARG A 167 -18.80 6.97 -14.74
CA ARG A 167 -18.82 7.33 -16.17
C ARG A 167 -18.79 6.15 -17.14
N PHE A 168 -18.52 4.94 -16.65
CA PHE A 168 -18.52 3.72 -17.47
C PHE A 168 -19.81 2.90 -17.29
N LEU A 169 -20.53 3.12 -16.18
CA LEU A 169 -21.82 2.48 -15.89
C LEU A 169 -23.03 3.30 -16.37
N HIS A 170 -22.83 4.59 -16.70
CA HIS A 170 -23.82 5.53 -17.21
C HIS A 170 -23.26 6.30 -18.40
#